data_AF-A0A0A0F1G3-F1
#
_entry.id   AF-A0A0A0F1G3-F1
#
_cell.length_a   1.000
_cell.length_b   1.000
_cell.length_c   1.000
_cell.angle_alpha   90.00
_cell.angle_beta   90.00
_cell.angle_gamma   90.00
#
_symmetry.space_group_name_H-M   'P 1'
#
loop_
_entity.id
_entity.type
_entity.pdbx_description
1 polymer ?
#
loop_
_entity_poly.entity_id
_entity_poly.type
_entity_poly.pdbx_seq_one_letter_code
_entity_poly.pdbx_strand_id
1 'polypeptide(L)'
;MKYRVELRENDQCGDLIASPAANTRHPTLHRAWTAAMVDAKHCSTMLGVLVCIRVFDQFEQLAVTGRAAPNQRPPLQEEDPRQFR
;
A
#
# COMPACT_ATOMS: atom_id res chain seq x y z
N MET A 1 -3.50 17.89 -14.86
CA MET A 1 -3.07 16.48 -14.93
C MET A 1 -4.04 15.66 -14.11
N LYS A 2 -4.59 14.58 -14.66
CA LYS A 2 -5.49 13.65 -13.95
C LYS A 2 -4.74 12.35 -13.66
N TYR A 3 -5.03 11.74 -12.52
CA TYR A 3 -4.48 10.43 -12.12
C TYR A 3 -5.64 9.50 -11.79
N ARG A 4 -5.54 8.25 -12.25
CA ARG A 4 -6.50 7.18 -11.95
C ARG A 4 -5.87 6.24 -10.93
N VAL A 5 -6.61 5.91 -9.87
CA VAL A 5 -6.14 5.03 -8.79
C VAL A 5 -6.89 3.71 -8.87
N GLU A 6 -6.17 2.61 -8.74
CA GLU A 6 -6.74 1.29 -8.54
C GLU A 6 -6.29 0.71 -7.19
N LEU A 7 -7.26 0.24 -6.42
CA LEU A 7 -7.05 -0.58 -5.22
C LEU A 7 -7.49 -2.01 -5.54
N ARG A 8 -6.66 -2.99 -5.21
CA ARG A 8 -6.95 -4.41 -5.43
C ARG A 8 -6.61 -5.21 -4.17
N GLU A 9 -7.52 -6.10 -3.77
CA GLU A 9 -7.23 -7.15 -2.79
C GLU A 9 -6.17 -8.09 -3.38
N ASN A 10 -5.27 -8.59 -2.53
CA ASN A 10 -4.09 -9.29 -3.02
C ASN A 10 -4.30 -10.79 -3.16
N ASP A 11 -4.70 -11.22 -4.35
CA ASP A 11 -4.62 -12.60 -4.84
C ASP A 11 -3.81 -12.73 -6.15
N GLN A 12 -3.26 -11.64 -6.73
CA GLN A 12 -2.69 -11.71 -8.09
C GLN A 12 -1.34 -11.03 -8.43
N CYS A 13 -0.60 -10.33 -7.57
CA CYS A 13 0.66 -9.71 -8.02
C CYS A 13 1.76 -9.73 -6.95
N GLY A 14 2.45 -10.87 -6.88
CA GLY A 14 3.68 -11.06 -6.10
C GLY A 14 4.79 -10.09 -6.51
N ASP A 15 4.79 -9.61 -7.76
CA ASP A 15 5.86 -8.74 -8.26
C ASP A 15 5.44 -7.26 -8.27
N LEU A 16 6.26 -6.47 -7.57
CA LEU A 16 6.29 -5.02 -7.70
C LEU A 16 6.79 -4.73 -9.11
N ILE A 17 5.92 -4.31 -10.03
CA ILE A 17 6.40 -3.67 -11.25
C ILE A 17 7.07 -2.39 -10.78
N ALA A 18 8.41 -2.37 -10.80
CA ALA A 18 9.17 -1.18 -10.46
C ALA A 18 8.58 -0.01 -11.27
N SER A 19 8.02 0.97 -10.57
CA SER A 19 7.66 2.23 -11.20
C SER A 19 8.92 2.77 -11.87
N PRO A 20 8.90 3.09 -13.17
CA PRO A 20 10.00 3.79 -13.80
C PRO A 20 10.06 5.19 -13.19
N ALA A 21 10.79 5.32 -12.08
CA ALA A 21 11.05 6.55 -11.33
C ALA A 21 9.96 7.61 -11.51
N ALA A 22 8.72 7.35 -11.07
CA ALA A 22 7.73 8.41 -11.07
C ALA A 22 8.26 9.55 -10.22
N ASN A 23 8.28 10.73 -10.83
CA ASN A 23 8.67 11.95 -10.16
C ASN A 23 7.54 12.33 -9.17
N THR A 24 7.50 11.65 -8.02
CA THR A 24 6.55 11.88 -6.92
C THR A 24 6.58 13.31 -6.38
N ARG A 25 7.55 14.12 -6.84
CA ARG A 25 7.64 15.57 -6.66
C ARG A 25 6.49 16.34 -7.30
N HIS A 26 5.72 15.75 -8.23
CA HIS A 26 4.55 16.43 -8.79
C HIS A 26 3.44 16.56 -7.72
N PRO A 27 3.00 17.78 -7.34
CA PRO A 27 2.09 17.98 -6.21
C PRO A 27 0.76 17.23 -6.34
N THR A 28 0.22 17.14 -7.56
CA THR A 28 -1.03 16.40 -7.82
C THR A 28 -0.84 14.88 -7.70
N LEU A 29 0.35 14.36 -8.08
CA LEU A 29 0.65 12.93 -7.94
C LEU A 29 0.82 12.59 -6.46
N HIS A 30 1.54 13.43 -5.71
CA HIS A 30 1.69 13.27 -4.27
C HIS A 30 0.32 13.24 -3.56
N ARG A 31 -0.59 14.17 -3.88
CA ARG A 31 -1.95 14.16 -3.29
C ARG A 31 -2.73 12.90 -3.63
N ALA A 32 -2.74 12.48 -4.90
CA ALA A 32 -3.43 11.26 -5.33
C ALA A 32 -2.85 10.01 -4.64
N TRP A 33 -1.53 9.94 -4.51
CA TRP A 33 -0.81 8.87 -3.82
C TRP A 33 -1.14 8.83 -2.32
N THR A 34 -1.08 9.95 -1.62
CA THR A 34 -1.39 10.01 -0.19
C THR A 34 -2.83 9.58 0.09
N ALA A 35 -3.80 10.06 -0.71
CA ALA A 35 -5.19 9.63 -0.57
C ALA A 35 -5.34 8.11 -0.79
N ALA A 36 -4.73 7.59 -1.86
CA ALA A 36 -4.76 6.15 -2.18
C ALA A 36 -4.15 5.28 -1.06
N MET A 37 -3.07 5.73 -0.43
CA MET A 37 -2.44 5.04 0.70
C MET A 37 -3.36 4.98 1.93
N VAL A 38 -4.09 6.06 2.21
CA VAL A 38 -5.05 6.12 3.33
C VAL A 38 -6.20 5.15 3.08
N ASP A 39 -6.79 5.18 1.88
CA ASP A 39 -7.90 4.30 1.50
C ASP A 39 -7.47 2.82 1.51
N ALA A 40 -6.30 2.52 0.93
CA ALA A 40 -5.74 1.17 0.95
C ALA A 40 -5.48 0.67 2.38
N LYS A 41 -5.00 1.54 3.27
CA LYS A 41 -4.80 1.19 4.68
C LYS A 41 -6.13 0.89 5.38
N HIS A 42 -7.15 1.70 5.13
CA HIS A 42 -8.49 1.47 5.66
C HIS A 42 -9.05 0.13 5.16
N CYS A 43 -9.05 -0.12 3.84
CA CYS A 43 -9.50 -1.37 3.24
C CYS A 43 -8.72 -2.59 3.77
N SER A 44 -7.38 -2.52 3.82
CA SER A 44 -6.56 -3.62 4.32
C SER A 44 -6.86 -3.98 5.78
N THR A 45 -7.17 -2.98 6.61
CA THR A 45 -7.49 -3.19 8.02
C THR A 45 -8.90 -3.74 8.19
N MET A 46 -9.88 -3.20 7.46
CA MET A 46 -11.28 -3.64 7.51
C MET A 46 -11.46 -5.07 7.02
N LEU A 47 -10.75 -5.45 5.96
CA LEU A 47 -10.88 -6.75 5.30
C LEU A 47 -9.86 -7.78 5.82
N GLY A 48 -8.83 -7.35 6.54
CA GLY A 48 -7.74 -8.22 6.99
C GLY A 48 -6.86 -8.73 5.86
N VAL A 49 -6.89 -8.10 4.68
CA VAL A 49 -6.14 -8.52 3.48
C VAL A 49 -5.08 -7.50 3.11
N LEU A 50 -4.05 -7.94 2.38
CA LEU A 50 -3.13 -7.00 1.75
C LEU A 50 -3.83 -6.31 0.58
N VAL A 51 -3.67 -5.00 0.47
CA VAL A 51 -4.20 -4.18 -0.62
C VAL A 51 -3.06 -3.61 -1.44
N CYS A 52 -3.09 -3.86 -2.75
CA CYS A 52 -2.15 -3.31 -3.72
C CYS A 52 -2.71 -2.01 -4.32
N ILE A 53 -1.82 -1.03 -4.52
CA ILE A 53 -2.16 0.30 -5.03
C ILE A 53 -1.43 0.49 -6.37
N ARG A 54 -2.16 0.93 -7.39
CA ARG A 54 -1.59 1.36 -8.68
C ARG A 54 -2.15 2.73 -9.04
N VAL A 55 -1.27 3.67 -9.40
CA VAL A 55 -1.67 5.00 -9.85
C VAL A 55 -1.21 5.17 -11.29
N PHE A 56 -2.15 5.52 -12.17
CA PHE A 56 -1.92 5.76 -13.59
C PHE A 56 -2.06 7.25 -13.89
N ASP A 57 -1.26 7.77 -14.81
CA ASP A 57 -1.42 9.12 -15.31
C ASP A 57 -2.55 9.23 -16.36
N GLN A 58 -2.73 10.42 -16.92
CA GLN A 58 -3.77 10.69 -17.92
C GLN A 58 -3.56 9.97 -19.26
N PHE A 59 -2.40 9.35 -19.48
CA PHE A 59 -2.07 8.55 -20.66
C PHE A 59 -2.13 7.05 -20.34
N GLU A 60 -2.74 6.67 -19.21
CA GLU A 60 -2.82 5.29 -18.72
C GLU A 60 -1.44 4.66 -18.47
N GLN A 61 -0.40 5.48 -18.27
CA GLN A 61 0.93 5.00 -17.91
C GLN A 61 1.03 4.84 -16.40
N LEU A 62 1.66 3.74 -15.96
CA LEU A 62 1.86 3.47 -14.54
C LEU A 62 2.82 4.50 -13.95
N ALA A 63 2.28 5.39 -13.11
CA ALA A 63 3.07 6.36 -12.37
C ALA A 63 3.69 5.68 -11.15
N VAL A 64 2.92 5.24 -10.17
CA VAL A 64 3.47 4.70 -8.90
C VAL A 64 2.69 3.47 -8.42
N THR A 65 3.37 2.57 -7.71
CA THR A 65 2.77 1.37 -7.10
C THR A 65 3.09 1.32 -5.60
N GLY A 66 2.19 0.70 -4.83
CA GLY A 66 2.31 0.57 -3.37
C GLY A 66 1.59 -0.65 -2.83
N ARG A 67 1.80 -0.90 -1.53
CA ARG A 67 1.08 -1.94 -0.79
C ARG A 67 0.70 -1.41 0.59
N ALA A 68 -0.49 -1.76 1.05
CA ALA A 68 -0.96 -1.56 2.42
C ALA A 68 -1.31 -2.92 3.03
N ALA A 69 -0.68 -3.23 4.15
CA ALA A 69 -0.99 -4.42 4.94
C ALA A 69 -1.89 -4.04 6.13
N PRO A 70 -2.71 -4.96 6.64
CA PRO A 70 -3.39 -4.77 7.92
C PRO A 70 -2.36 -4.45 9.01
N ASN A 71 -2.75 -3.66 10.02
CA ASN A 71 -1.91 -3.48 11.21
C ASN A 71 -1.71 -4.85 11.87
N GLN A 72 -0.59 -5.51 11.60
CA GLN A 72 -0.14 -6.59 12.46
C GLN A 72 0.21 -5.93 13.79
N ARG A 73 -0.61 -6.16 14.83
CA ARG A 73 -0.06 -6.06 16.19
C ARG A 73 1.19 -6.96 16.17
N PRO A 74 2.37 -6.48 16.60
CA PRO A 74 3.46 -7.42 16.86
C PRO A 74 2.87 -8.52 17.74
N PRO A 75 3.17 -9.81 17.47
CA PRO A 75 2.78 -10.85 18.40
C PRO A 75 3.28 -10.38 19.77
N LEU A 76 2.38 -10.27 20.75
CA LEU A 76 2.78 -10.14 22.13
C LEU A 76 3.75 -11.30 22.36
N GLN A 77 5.05 -11.01 22.49
CA GLN A 77 5.99 -12.00 22.95
C GLN A 77 5.43 -12.46 24.29
N GLU A 78 4.95 -13.70 24.36
CA GLU A 78 4.70 -14.35 25.63
C GLU A 78 6.03 -14.32 26.37
N GLU A 79 6.14 -13.39 27.32
CA GLU A 79 7.25 -13.33 28.27
C GLU A 79 7.18 -14.63 29.06
N ASP A 80 8.05 -15.59 28.73
CA ASP A 80 8.13 -16.89 29.39
C ASP A 80 8.50 -16.66 30.87
N PRO A 81 7.58 -16.91 31.83
CA PRO A 81 7.80 -16.60 33.24
C PRO A 81 8.81 -17.55 33.93
N ARG A 82 9.52 -18.41 33.18
CA ARG A 82 10.43 -19.43 33.74
C ARG A 82 11.91 -19.05 33.72
N GLN A 83 12.31 -17.86 33.26
CA GLN A 83 13.74 -17.48 33.19
C GLN A 83 14.35 -16.99 34.51
N PHE A 84 13.57 -16.84 35.58
CA PHE A 84 14.07 -16.48 36.91
C PHE A 84 13.94 -17.64 37.90
N ARG A 85 14.73 -18.69 37.72
CA ARG A 85 15.02 -19.67 38.78
C ARG A 85 16.51 -19.93 38.86
#